data_AF-A0AAE0WX00-F1
#
_entry.id   AF-A0AAE0WX00-F1
#
_cell.length_a   1.000
_cell.length_b   1.000
_cell.length_c   1.000
_cell.angle_alpha   90.00
_cell.angle_beta   90.00
_cell.angle_gamma   90.00
#
_symmetry.space_group_name_H-M   'P 1'
#
loop_
_entity.id
_entity.type
_entity.pdbx_description
1 polymer ?
#
loop_
_entity_poly.entity_id
_entity_poly.type
_entity_poly.pdbx_seq_one_letter_code
_entity_poly.pdbx_strand_id
1 'polypeptide(L)'
;MDPQQDSENVFHFQARPKPTTKTFTLKVDLHDGKPPQDLVYRNDESPNTTARKWLEVRGLDHAYINALRSMIYEQTGGQKIQGL
;
A
#
# COMPACT_ATOMS: atom_id res chain seq x y z
N MET A 1 2.10 -17.13 -58.29
CA MET A 1 3.03 -16.54 -57.30
C MET A 1 2.19 -15.56 -56.55
N ASP A 2 1.74 -15.97 -55.36
CA ASP A 2 0.75 -15.25 -54.56
C ASP A 2 1.32 -14.92 -53.19
N PRO A 3 0.83 -13.84 -52.58
CA PRO A 3 1.66 -12.88 -51.88
C PRO A 3 2.07 -13.34 -50.48
N GLN A 4 3.32 -13.00 -50.19
CA GLN A 4 3.98 -13.00 -48.90
C GLN A 4 3.09 -12.29 -47.86
N GLN A 5 2.42 -13.08 -46.99
CA GLN A 5 1.87 -12.61 -45.72
C GLN A 5 3.02 -12.27 -44.79
N ASP A 6 3.68 -11.14 -45.05
CA ASP A 6 4.59 -10.53 -44.10
C ASP A 6 3.78 -9.65 -43.15
N SER A 7 4.17 -9.63 -41.87
CA SER A 7 3.58 -8.88 -40.76
C SER A 7 2.51 -9.61 -39.93
N GLU A 8 2.89 -10.75 -39.33
CA GLU A 8 2.51 -10.95 -37.93
C GLU A 8 3.07 -9.76 -37.13
N ASN A 9 2.22 -8.74 -36.93
CA ASN A 9 2.52 -7.61 -36.08
C ASN A 9 2.47 -8.11 -34.63
N VAL A 10 3.54 -8.77 -34.18
CA VAL A 10 3.71 -9.22 -32.80
C VAL A 10 3.86 -7.96 -31.95
N PHE A 11 2.72 -7.42 -31.50
CA PHE A 11 2.68 -6.53 -30.36
C PHE A 11 3.19 -7.32 -29.17
N HIS A 12 4.51 -7.27 -28.95
CA HIS A 12 5.10 -7.61 -27.67
C HIS A 12 4.58 -6.59 -26.67
N PHE A 13 3.42 -6.86 -26.07
CA PHE A 13 3.05 -6.31 -24.79
C PHE A 13 4.06 -6.87 -23.80
N GLN A 14 5.26 -6.27 -23.77
CA GLN A 14 6.15 -6.38 -22.63
C GLN A 14 5.32 -5.90 -21.45
N ALA A 15 4.83 -6.86 -20.66
CA ALA A 15 4.22 -6.58 -19.39
C ALA A 15 5.27 -5.81 -18.61
N ARG A 16 5.13 -4.48 -18.56
CA ARG A 16 5.95 -3.64 -17.69
C ARG A 16 5.89 -4.31 -16.32
N PRO A 17 7.01 -4.61 -15.67
CA PRO A 17 6.97 -5.19 -14.34
C PRO A 17 6.06 -4.29 -13.51
N LYS A 18 4.90 -4.82 -13.10
CA LYS A 18 4.00 -4.09 -12.21
C LYS A 18 4.88 -3.70 -11.01
N PRO A 19 4.87 -2.44 -10.56
CA PRO A 19 5.55 -2.10 -9.32
C PRO A 19 5.11 -3.12 -8.28
N THR A 20 6.05 -3.88 -7.73
CA THR A 20 5.73 -4.91 -6.75
C THR A 20 5.27 -4.20 -5.49
N THR A 21 3.96 -4.10 -5.32
CA THR A 21 3.34 -3.53 -4.14
C THR A 21 3.87 -4.26 -2.91
N LYS A 22 4.69 -3.57 -2.11
CA LYS A 22 5.21 -4.09 -0.85
C LYS A 22 4.15 -3.91 0.21
N THR A 23 3.77 -5.03 0.84
CA THR A 23 2.79 -5.05 1.92
C THR A 23 3.54 -5.21 3.25
N PHE A 24 3.15 -4.42 4.24
CA PHE A 24 3.70 -4.40 5.59
C PHE A 24 2.56 -4.71 6.57
N THR A 25 2.77 -5.67 7.45
CA THR A 25 1.83 -5.99 8.53
C THR A 25 2.33 -5.35 9.82
N LEU A 26 1.53 -4.43 10.35
CA LEU A 26 1.83 -3.61 11.51
C LEU A 26 0.92 -4.05 12.66
N LYS A 27 1.47 -4.29 13.85
CA LYS A 27 0.66 -4.63 15.03
C LYS A 27 0.29 -3.37 15.79
N VAL A 28 -1.00 -3.04 15.80
CA VAL A 28 -1.56 -1.88 16.51
C VAL A 28 -2.10 -2.33 17.86
N ASP A 29 -1.48 -1.86 18.94
CA ASP A 29 -2.00 -2.02 20.29
C ASP A 29 -2.86 -0.80 20.66
N LEU A 30 -4.12 -1.02 21.06
CA LEU A 30 -5.06 0.04 21.43
C LEU A 30 -5.14 0.24 22.96
N HIS A 31 -4.39 -0.52 23.76
CA HIS A 31 -4.41 -0.51 25.23
C HIS A 31 -5.81 -0.64 25.87
N ASP A 32 -6.78 -1.20 25.14
CA ASP A 32 -8.18 -1.38 25.56
C ASP A 32 -8.43 -2.78 26.17
N GLY A 33 -7.36 -3.48 26.59
CA GLY A 33 -7.42 -4.90 26.98
C GLY A 33 -7.64 -5.87 25.81
N LYS A 34 -7.74 -5.36 24.58
CA LYS A 34 -7.84 -6.15 23.34
C LYS A 34 -6.45 -6.56 22.86
N PRO A 35 -6.32 -7.74 22.20
CA PRO A 35 -5.05 -8.13 21.59
C PRO A 35 -4.62 -7.12 20.52
N PRO A 36 -3.31 -6.98 20.27
CA PRO A 36 -2.79 -6.19 19.16
C PRO A 36 -3.45 -6.62 17.85
N GLN A 37 -3.86 -5.64 17.06
CA GLN A 37 -4.57 -5.86 15.82
C GLN A 37 -3.66 -5.64 14.63
N ASP A 38 -3.75 -6.52 13.64
CA ASP A 38 -2.97 -6.38 12.42
C ASP A 38 -3.54 -5.25 11.53
N LEU A 39 -2.65 -4.36 11.11
CA LEU A 39 -2.86 -3.31 10.14
C LEU A 39 -2.01 -3.63 8.92
N VAL A 40 -2.68 -3.90 7.79
CA VAL A 40 -2.03 -4.20 6.53
C VAL A 40 -1.85 -2.89 5.76
N TYR A 41 -0.61 -2.43 5.66
CA TYR A 41 -0.22 -1.26 4.87
C TYR A 41 0.43 -1.68 3.58
N ARG A 42 0.14 -0.98 2.49
CA ARG A 42 0.79 -1.18 1.19
C ARG A 42 1.52 0.09 0.81
N ASN A 43 2.75 -0.02 0.34
CA ASN A 43 3.57 1.15 -0.01
C ASN A 43 3.07 1.95 -1.22
N ASP A 44 2.12 1.40 -1.98
CA ASP A 44 1.41 2.09 -3.07
C ASP A 44 0.18 2.85 -2.57
N GLU A 45 -0.19 2.70 -1.29
CA GLU A 45 -1.29 3.42 -0.66
C GLU A 45 -0.75 4.49 0.30
N SER A 46 -1.46 5.62 0.43
CA SER A 46 -1.09 6.64 1.41
C SER A 46 -1.32 6.12 2.84
N PRO A 47 -0.37 6.32 3.78
CA PRO A 47 -0.56 5.98 5.19
C PRO A 47 -1.85 6.54 5.80
N ASN A 48 -2.26 7.75 5.38
CA ASN A 48 -3.52 8.37 5.81
C ASN A 48 -4.74 7.56 5.33
N THR A 49 -4.71 7.09 4.09
CA THR A 49 -5.80 6.31 3.50
C THR A 49 -5.91 4.96 4.18
N THR A 50 -4.79 4.28 4.40
CA THR A 50 -4.76 3.00 5.13
C THR A 50 -5.24 3.16 6.57
N ALA A 51 -4.73 4.17 7.30
CA ALA A 51 -5.14 4.44 8.68
C ALA A 51 -6.65 4.73 8.78
N ARG A 52 -7.18 5.58 7.90
CA ARG A 52 -8.61 5.91 7.86
C ARG A 52 -9.46 4.66 7.61
N LYS A 53 -9.18 3.90 6.54
CA LYS A 53 -9.91 2.65 6.23
C LYS A 53 -9.87 1.67 7.39
N TRP A 54 -8.73 1.53 8.04
CA TRP A 54 -8.54 0.61 9.15
C TRP A 54 -9.39 0.99 10.38
N LEU A 55 -9.51 2.30 10.67
CA LEU A 55 -10.37 2.83 11.73
C LEU A 55 -11.86 2.71 11.37
N GLU A 56 -12.24 3.06 10.14
CA GLU A 56 -13.62 2.97 9.64
C GLU A 56 -14.17 1.54 9.76
N VAL A 57 -13.38 0.53 9.35
CA VAL A 57 -13.75 -0.89 9.48
C VAL A 57 -13.96 -1.33 10.94
N ARG A 58 -13.30 -0.66 11.88
CA ARG A 58 -13.36 -0.99 13.32
C ARG A 58 -14.31 -0.10 14.11
N GLY A 59 -14.94 0.88 13.46
CA GLY A 59 -15.74 1.89 14.14
C GLY A 59 -14.94 2.73 15.16
N LEU A 60 -13.64 2.91 14.91
CA LEU A 60 -12.77 3.71 15.77
C LEU A 60 -12.77 5.18 15.35
N ASP A 61 -12.51 6.06 16.32
CA ASP A 61 -12.54 7.50 16.08
C ASP A 61 -11.41 7.95 15.12
N HIS A 62 -11.73 8.90 14.24
CA HIS A 62 -10.76 9.47 13.31
C HIS A 62 -9.64 10.27 14.00
N ALA A 63 -9.77 10.60 15.29
CA ALA A 63 -8.69 11.16 16.11
C ALA A 63 -7.44 10.27 16.12
N TYR A 64 -7.61 8.94 16.00
CA TYR A 64 -6.50 7.99 15.96
C TYR A 64 -5.77 7.94 14.60
N ILE A 65 -6.26 8.63 13.56
CA ILE A 65 -5.63 8.65 12.22
C ILE A 65 -4.18 9.15 12.34
N ASN A 66 -3.94 10.22 13.11
CA ASN A 66 -2.60 10.78 13.26
C ASN A 66 -1.64 9.80 13.96
N ALA A 67 -2.12 9.08 14.97
CA ALA A 67 -1.32 8.08 15.67
C ALA A 67 -0.97 6.89 14.77
N LEU A 68 -1.96 6.35 14.05
CA LEU A 68 -1.74 5.26 13.09
C LEU A 68 -0.83 5.68 11.94
N ARG A 69 -1.02 6.90 11.41
CA ARG A 69 -0.16 7.46 10.38
C ARG A 69 1.30 7.48 10.85
N SER A 70 1.56 8.07 12.02
CA SER A 70 2.91 8.13 12.59
C SER A 70 3.51 6.72 12.77
N MET A 71 2.73 5.77 13.30
CA MET A 71 3.17 4.39 13.45
C MET A 71 3.50 3.73 12.10
N ILE A 72 2.65 3.88 11.09
CA ILE A 72 2.91 3.39 9.73
C ILE A 72 4.20 4.00 9.19
N TYR A 73 4.40 5.31 9.35
CA TYR A 73 5.65 5.97 8.95
C TYR A 73 6.85 5.38 9.70
N GLU A 74 6.85 5.32 11.02
CA GLU A 74 7.99 4.83 11.80
C GLU A 74 8.37 3.38 11.44
N GLN A 75 7.37 2.51 11.32
CA GLN A 75 7.57 1.08 11.07
C GLN A 75 7.92 0.75 9.61
N THR A 76 7.47 1.57 8.66
CA THR A 76 7.83 1.40 7.24
C THR A 76 9.16 2.09 6.88
N GLY A 77 9.88 2.57 7.90
CA GLY A 77 11.16 3.26 7.73
C GLY A 77 11.00 4.66 7.14
N GLY A 78 9.80 5.22 7.31
CA GLY A 78 9.27 6.48 6.82
C GLY A 78 10.08 6.96 5.65
N GLN A 79 9.72 6.54 4.42
CA GLN A 79 10.40 7.00 3.21
C GLN A 79 10.52 8.52 3.30
N LYS A 80 11.68 8.97 3.80
CA LYS A 80 12.04 10.36 3.86
C LYS A 80 12.07 10.72 2.40
N ILE A 81 11.06 11.47 1.98
CA ILE A 81 11.19 12.31 0.81
C ILE A 81 12.26 13.33 1.24
N GLN A 82 13.54 12.95 1.13
CA GLN A 82 14.64 13.90 1.07
C GLN A 82 14.44 14.62 -0.25
N GLY A 83 13.80 15.78 -0.17
CA GLY A 83 13.35 16.53 -1.33
C GLY A 83 12.59 17.76 -0.88
N LEU A 84 13.23 18.56 -0.03
CA LEU A 84 12.90 19.98 0.14
C LEU A 84 14.22 20.75 0.18
#